data_AF-A0A5K1GGH4-F1
#
_entry.id   AF-A0A5K1GGH4-F1
#
_cell.length_a   1.000
_cell.length_b   1.000
_cell.length_c   1.000
_cell.angle_alpha   90.00
_cell.angle_beta   90.00
_cell.angle_gamma   90.00
#
_symmetry.space_group_name_H-M   'P 1'
#
loop_
_entity.id
_entity.type
_entity.pdbx_description
1 polymer ?
#
loop_
_entity_poly.entity_id
_entity_poly.type
_entity_poly.pdbx_seq_one_letter_code
_entity_poly.pdbx_strand_id
1 'polypeptide(L)' 'QSGERERERMGKLVCVTGASGYIASWLVKLLLQRGYTVRATVRDP' A
#
# COMPACT_ATOMS: atom_id res chain seq x y z
N GLN A 1 -23.98 8.41 -15.39
CA GLN A 1 -23.69 7.46 -14.29
C GLN A 1 -22.54 6.51 -14.66
N SER A 2 -21.46 6.99 -15.29
CA SER A 2 -20.43 6.12 -15.90
C SER A 2 -19.12 6.03 -15.11
N GLY A 3 -18.96 6.78 -14.00
CA GLY A 3 -17.68 6.93 -13.29
C GLY A 3 -17.57 6.25 -11.93
N GLU A 4 -18.60 5.51 -11.48
CA GLU A 4 -18.65 4.98 -10.11
C GLU A 4 -18.20 3.51 -9.99
N ARG A 5 -18.13 2.77 -11.12
CA ARG A 5 -17.80 1.33 -11.11
C ARG A 5 -16.29 1.01 -11.11
N GLU A 6 -15.42 1.98 -11.36
CA GLU A 6 -13.95 1.75 -11.37
C GLU A 6 -13.34 1.77 -9.96
N ARG A 7 -14.11 2.15 -8.93
CA ARG A 7 -13.61 2.28 -7.55
C ARG A 7 -13.55 0.96 -6.78
N GLU A 8 -14.28 -0.07 -7.19
CA GLU A 8 -14.40 -1.34 -6.44
C GLU A 8 -13.34 -2.39 -6.80
N ARG A 9 -12.52 -2.15 -7.83
CA ARG A 9 -11.43 -3.05 -8.25
C ARG A 9 -10.03 -2.57 -7.90
N MET A 10 -9.91 -1.41 -7.25
CA MET A 10 -8.62 -0.96 -6.75
C MET A 10 -8.36 -1.68 -5.42
N GLY A 11 -7.75 -2.87 -5.48
CA GLY A 11 -7.36 -3.64 -4.29
C GLY A 11 -6.73 -2.71 -3.26
N LYS A 12 -7.34 -2.63 -2.05
CA LYS A 12 -7.16 -1.53 -1.07
C LYS A 12 -5.75 -0.94 -1.13
N LEU A 13 -5.64 0.26 -1.69
CA LEU A 13 -4.37 0.96 -1.80
C LEU A 13 -3.97 1.43 -0.40
N VAL A 14 -2.89 0.89 0.15
CA VAL A 14 -2.40 1.26 1.49
C VAL A 14 -1.20 2.19 1.35
N CYS A 15 -1.28 3.39 1.94
CA CYS A 15 -0.16 4.32 2.01
C CYS A 15 0.61 4.10 3.33
N VAL A 16 1.91 3.81 3.25
CA VAL A 16 2.77 3.60 4.41
C VAL A 16 3.83 4.68 4.44
N THR A 17 3.82 5.53 5.47
CA THR A 17 4.85 6.55 5.69
C THR A 17 5.91 6.03 6.65
N GLY A 18 7.19 6.18 6.33
CA GLY A 18 8.29 5.68 7.18
C GLY A 18 8.61 4.21 6.95
N ALA A 19 8.59 3.76 5.70
CA ALA A 19 8.81 2.36 5.32
C ALA A 19 10.23 1.82 5.61
N SER A 20 11.14 2.66 6.09
CA SER A 20 12.55 2.33 6.39
C SER A 20 12.72 1.54 7.69
N GLY A 21 11.70 1.48 8.55
CA GLY A 21 11.77 0.74 9.81
C GLY A 21 11.79 -0.79 9.64
N TYR A 22 12.45 -1.50 10.56
CA TYR A 22 12.45 -2.99 10.59
C TYR A 22 11.03 -3.58 10.57
N ILE A 23 10.12 -2.99 11.35
CA ILE A 23 8.70 -3.42 11.37
C ILE A 23 7.94 -2.95 10.13
N ALA A 24 8.26 -1.75 9.63
CA ALA A 24 7.56 -1.17 8.47
C ALA A 24 7.84 -1.96 7.19
N SER A 25 9.09 -2.40 6.99
CA SER A 25 9.48 -3.26 5.87
C SER A 25 8.78 -4.63 5.90
N TRP A 26 8.62 -5.24 7.08
CA TRP A 26 7.87 -6.48 7.24
C TRP A 26 6.37 -6.30 6.96
N LEU A 27 5.79 -5.19 7.43
CA LEU A 27 4.39 -4.84 7.18
C LEU A 27 4.10 -4.66 5.68
N VAL A 28 4.95 -3.91 4.97
CA VAL A 28 4.84 -3.72 3.51
C VAL A 28 4.92 -5.06 2.79
N LYS A 29 5.88 -5.93 3.16
CA LYS A 29 6.03 -7.27 2.58
C LYS A 29 4.78 -8.14 2.80
N LEU A 30 4.21 -8.12 4.00
CA LEU A 30 2.99 -8.86 4.33
C LEU A 30 1.77 -8.37 3.54
N LEU A 31 1.61 -7.05 3.41
CA LEU A 31 0.53 -6.43 2.65
C LEU A 31 0.62 -6.77 1.15
N LEU A 32 1.82 -6.73 0.58
CA LEU A 32 2.06 -7.14 -0.81
C LEU A 32 1.76 -8.63 -1.03
N GLN A 33 2.18 -9.51 -0.10
CA GLN A 33 1.87 -10.95 -0.17
C GLN A 33 0.37 -11.24 -0.13
N ARG A 34 -0.40 -10.39 0.56
CA ARG A 34 -1.87 -10.49 0.66
C ARG A 34 -2.60 -9.94 -0.58
N GLY A 35 -1.87 -9.47 -1.59
CA GLY A 35 -2.45 -8.91 -2.82
C GLY A 35 -2.92 -7.45 -2.68
N TYR A 36 -2.46 -6.74 -1.65
CA TYR A 36 -2.73 -5.31 -1.51
C TYR A 36 -1.72 -4.50 -2.32
N THR A 37 -2.18 -3.38 -2.88
CA THR A 37 -1.31 -2.42 -3.53
C THR A 37 -0.78 -1.47 -2.46
N VAL A 38 0.52 -1.48 -2.21
CA VAL A 38 1.14 -0.66 -1.15
C VAL A 38 1.99 0.45 -1.76
N ARG A 39 1.77 1.69 -1.30
CA ARG A 39 2.65 2.83 -1.59
C ARG A 39 3.41 3.18 -0.34
N ALA A 40 4.66 2.76 -0.29
CA ALA A 40 5.54 2.99 0.85
C ALA A 40 6.43 4.21 0.55
N THR A 41 6.46 5.20 1.45
CA THR A 41 7.34 6.37 1.37
C THR A 41 8.39 6.29 2.48
N VAL A 42 9.66 6.45 2.09
CA VAL A 42 10.79 6.59 3.02
C VAL A 42 11.15 8.08 3.08
N ARG A 43 11.25 8.64 4.28
CA ARG A 43 11.65 10.04 4.48
C ARG A 43 13.17 10.09 4.54
N ASP A 44 13.80 10.04 3.37
CA ASP A 44 15.26 10.03 3.18
C ASP A 44 16.00 8.89 3.94
N PRO A 45 17.14 8.39 3.46
CA PRO A 45 17.88 7.32 4.15
C PRO A 45 18.38 7.71 5.54
#